data_AF-A0A1B2HMW3-F1
#
_entry.id   AF-A0A1B2HMW3-F1
#
_cell.length_a   1.000
_cell.length_b   1.000
_cell.length_c   1.000
_cell.angle_alpha   90.00
_cell.angle_beta   90.00
_cell.angle_gamma   90.00
#
_symmetry.space_group_name_H-M   'P 1'
#
loop_
_entity.id
_entity.type
_entity.pdbx_description
1 polymer ?
#
loop_
_entity_poly.entity_id
_entity_poly.type
_entity_poly.pdbx_seq_one_letter_code
_entity_poly.pdbx_strand_id
1 'polypeptide(L)' 'MLVPLDAPGVRVTPEPTSLFDGAGIGAITLDEVVLDRSALVGPPGRGLASFAVQVAAERRAGALWAVALCRRVCGTCGRG' A
#
# COMPACT_ATOMS: atom_id res chain seq x y z
N MET A 1 5.88 -11.22 5.40
CA MET A 1 5.70 -11.34 6.86
C MET A 1 4.47 -10.55 7.22
N LEU A 2 3.66 -11.03 8.16
CA LEU A 2 2.49 -10.32 8.67
C LEU A 2 2.81 -9.82 10.08
N VAL A 3 2.67 -8.52 10.30
CA VAL A 3 2.94 -7.88 11.59
C VAL A 3 1.62 -7.30 12.11
N PRO A 4 1.12 -7.73 13.27
CA PRO A 4 -0.04 -7.11 13.91
C PRO A 4 0.25 -5.66 14.26
N LEU A 5 -0.72 -4.77 14.09
CA LEU A 5 -0.55 -3.33 14.40
C LEU A 5 -0.46 -3.06 15.91
N ASP A 6 -0.99 -3.96 16.72
CA ASP A 6 -0.97 -3.95 18.18
C ASP A 6 0.20 -4.74 18.77
N ALA A 7 1.09 -5.30 17.95
CA ALA A 7 2.28 -5.98 18.43
C ALA A 7 3.19 -5.00 19.20
N PRO A 8 3.76 -5.42 20.34
CA PRO A 8 4.74 -4.60 21.06
C PRO A 8 5.87 -4.15 20.14
N GLY A 9 6.23 -2.86 20.20
CA GLY A 9 7.26 -2.28 19.33
C GLY A 9 6.77 -1.72 18.00
N VAL A 10 5.49 -1.90 17.65
CA VAL A 10 4.88 -1.28 16.47
C VAL A 10 4.33 0.10 16.82
N ARG A 11 4.67 1.11 16.00
CA ARG A 11 4.11 2.46 16.10
C ARG A 11 3.66 2.93 14.73
N VAL A 12 2.46 3.50 14.67
CA VAL A 12 1.91 4.12 13.46
C VAL A 12 1.81 5.62 13.69
N THR A 13 2.37 6.40 12.76
CA THR A 13 2.31 7.86 12.77
C THR A 13 1.63 8.32 11.49
N PRO A 14 0.46 8.99 11.56
CA PRO A 14 -0.18 9.56 10.38
C PRO A 14 0.73 10.59 9.70
N GLU A 15 0.74 10.60 8.37
CA GLU A 15 1.50 11.58 7.60
C GLU A 15 0.62 12.83 7.37
N PRO A 16 1.08 14.05 7.72
CA PRO A 16 0.30 15.27 7.56
C PRO A 16 0.35 15.75 6.09
N THR A 17 -0.32 15.02 5.20
CA THR A 17 -0.45 15.36 3.78
C THR A 17 -1.93 15.52 3.40
N SER A 18 -2.21 16.46 2.49
CA SER A 18 -3.53 16.64 1.85
C SER A 18 -3.68 15.81 0.58
N LEU A 19 -2.61 15.13 0.14
CA LEU A 19 -2.69 14.22 -0.99
C LEU A 19 -3.37 12.93 -0.55
N PHE A 20 -4.36 12.49 -1.32
CA PHE A 20 -5.12 11.27 -1.07
C PHE A 20 -5.85 11.27 0.29
N ASP A 21 -6.49 12.40 0.63
CA ASP A 21 -7.32 12.51 1.83
C ASP A 21 -8.26 11.31 2.01
N GLY A 22 -8.27 10.75 3.21
CA GLY A 22 -9.04 9.55 3.55
C GLY A 22 -8.37 8.21 3.19
N ALA A 23 -7.21 8.20 2.53
CA ALA A 23 -6.49 6.97 2.19
C ALA A 23 -5.66 6.38 3.35
N GLY A 24 -5.57 7.07 4.49
CA GLY A 24 -4.86 6.57 5.68
C GLY A 24 -3.34 6.47 5.50
N ILE A 25 -2.70 7.51 4.97
CA ILE A 25 -1.26 7.53 4.74
C ILE A 25 -0.52 7.81 6.06
N GLY A 26 0.54 7.06 6.32
CA GLY A 26 1.37 7.23 7.50
C GLY A 26 2.66 6.43 7.44
N ALA A 27 3.55 6.73 8.39
CA ALA A 27 4.76 5.97 8.66
C ALA A 27 4.48 4.86 9.67
N ILE A 28 5.15 3.72 9.49
CA ILE A 28 5.17 2.62 10.46
C ILE A 28 6.60 2.46 10.93
N THR A 29 6.80 2.49 12.25
CA THR A 29 8.07 2.16 12.90
C THR A 29 7.94 0.79 13.55
N LEU A 30 8.94 -0.06 13.33
CA LEU A 30 9.06 -1.38 13.95
C LEU A 30 10.34 -1.36 14.79
N ASP A 31 10.20 -1.43 16.10
CA ASP A 31 11.31 -1.40 17.06
C ASP A 31 11.28 -2.66 17.92
N GLU A 32 12.31 -3.50 17.83
CA GLU A 32 12.44 -4.78 18.57
C GLU A 32 11.18 -5.68 18.49
N VAL A 33 10.48 -5.69 17.35
CA VAL A 33 9.27 -6.50 17.15
C VAL A 33 9.64 -7.97 16.97
N VAL A 34 9.20 -8.82 17.90
CA VAL A 34 9.43 -10.27 17.88
C VAL A 34 8.17 -10.99 17.40
N LEU A 35 8.31 -11.90 16.44
CA LEU A 35 7.21 -12.65 15.83
C LEU A 35 7.54 -14.13 15.75
N ASP A 36 6.51 -14.97 15.85
CA ASP A 36 6.63 -16.40 15.56
C ASP A 36 6.86 -16.65 14.07
N ARG A 37 7.45 -17.79 13.73
CA ARG A 37 7.71 -18.19 12.34
C ARG A 37 6.44 -18.30 11.49
N SER A 38 5.28 -18.54 12.11
CA SER A 38 3.97 -18.51 11.47
C SER A 38 3.60 -17.16 10.85
N ALA A 39 4.26 -16.06 11.26
CA ALA A 39 4.10 -14.75 10.65
C ALA A 39 4.76 -14.64 9.25
N LEU A 40 5.61 -15.61 8.88
CA LEU A 40 6.29 -15.59 7.58
C LEU A 40 5.32 -15.99 6.46
N VAL A 41 5.31 -15.19 5.40
CA VAL A 41 4.52 -15.50 4.20
C VAL A 41 5.46 -16.13 3.17
N GLY A 42 5.28 -17.43 2.94
CA GLY A 42 6.10 -18.22 2.03
C GLY A 42 7.52 -18.51 2.56
N PRO A 43 8.41 -19.07 1.72
CA PRO A 43 9.76 -19.42 2.13
C PRO A 43 10.66 -18.19 2.39
N PRO A 44 11.65 -18.30 3.31
CA PRO A 44 12.69 -17.29 3.46
C PRO A 44 13.41 -16.98 2.15
N GLY A 45 13.80 -15.73 1.95
CA GLY A 45 14.54 -15.28 0.75
C GLY A 45 13.69 -15.11 -0.52
N ARG A 46 12.36 -15.31 -0.46
CA ARG A 46 11.45 -15.14 -1.61
C ARG A 46 10.60 -13.87 -1.57
N GLY A 47 10.88 -12.97 -0.62
CA GLY A 47 10.10 -11.74 -0.42
C GLY A 47 10.09 -10.83 -1.65
N LEU A 48 11.26 -10.54 -2.24
CA LEU A 48 11.38 -9.64 -3.39
C LEU A 48 10.66 -10.17 -4.63
N ALA A 49 10.79 -11.47 -4.92
CA ALA A 49 10.11 -12.08 -6.06
C ALA A 49 8.58 -12.00 -5.91
N SER A 50 8.06 -12.28 -4.71
CA SER A 50 6.63 -12.20 -4.42
C SER A 50 6.13 -10.75 -4.49
N PHE A 51 6.92 -9.80 -3.98
CA PHE A 51 6.64 -8.37 -4.06
C PHE A 51 6.58 -7.87 -5.51
N ALA A 52 7.51 -8.30 -6.37
CA ALA A 52 7.54 -7.90 -7.78
C ALA A 52 6.27 -8.31 -8.53
N VAL A 53 5.74 -9.50 -8.24
CA VAL A 53 4.46 -9.97 -8.81
C VAL A 53 3.31 -9.08 -8.36
N GLN A 54 3.23 -8.74 -7.06
CA GLN A 54 2.18 -7.86 -6.56
C GLN A 54 2.27 -6.46 -7.16
N VAL A 55 3.47 -5.87 -7.23
CA VAL A 55 3.68 -4.54 -7.81
C VAL A 55 3.23 -4.47 -9.27
N ALA A 56 3.40 -5.54 -10.05
CA ALA A 56 2.90 -5.60 -11.42
C ALA A 56 1.36 -5.53 -11.47
N ALA A 57 0.66 -6.21 -10.56
CA ALA A 57 -0.80 -6.12 -10.45
C ALA A 57 -1.25 -4.71 -10.05
N GLU A 58 -0.60 -4.10 -9.06
CA GLU A 58 -0.90 -2.73 -8.61
C GLU A 58 -0.68 -1.70 -9.71
N ARG A 59 0.41 -1.82 -10.48
CA ARG A 59 0.67 -0.93 -11.63
C ARG A 59 -0.43 -1.00 -12.67
N ARG A 60 -0.95 -2.20 -12.96
CA ARG A 60 -2.07 -2.37 -13.88
C ARG A 60 -3.34 -1.73 -13.33
N ALA A 61 -3.64 -1.93 -12.05
CA ALA A 61 -4.78 -1.30 -11.40
C ALA A 61 -4.68 0.24 -11.48
N GLY A 62 -3.52 0.81 -11.14
CA GLY A 62 -3.27 2.25 -11.23
C GLY A 62 -3.47 2.81 -12.65
N ALA A 63 -3.04 2.09 -13.69
CA ALA A 63 -3.26 2.51 -15.07
C ALA A 63 -4.76 2.56 -15.44
N LEU A 64 -5.55 1.58 -14.98
CA LEU A 64 -7.00 1.57 -15.20
C LEU A 64 -7.67 2.76 -14.51
N TRP A 65 -7.27 3.06 -13.28
CA TRP A 65 -7.74 4.25 -12.55
C TRP A 65 -7.39 5.55 -13.27
N ALA A 66 -6.14 5.69 -13.75
CA ALA A 66 -5.72 6.87 -14.49
C ALA A 66 -6.58 7.10 -15.75
N VAL A 67 -6.84 6.06 -16.54
CA VAL A 67 -7.70 6.15 -17.73
C VAL A 67 -9.13 6.55 -17.34
N ALA A 68 -9.70 5.96 -16.29
CA ALA A 68 -11.04 6.30 -15.81
C ALA A 68 -11.14 7.77 -15.36
N LEU A 69 -10.13 8.27 -14.63
CA LEU A 69 -10.05 9.66 -14.22
C LEU A 69 -9.94 10.61 -15.42
N CYS A 70 -9.07 10.32 -16.39
CA CYS A 70 -8.96 11.11 -17.62
C CYS A 70 -10.29 11.18 -18.37
N ARG A 71 -10.97 10.03 -18.55
CA ARG A 71 -12.30 9.99 -19.19
C ARG A 71 -13.34 10.81 -18.43
N ARG A 72 -13.32 10.77 -17.10
CA ARG A 72 -14.21 11.56 -16.25
C ARG A 72 -13.98 13.06 -16.48
N VAL A 73 -12.73 13.52 -16.41
CA VAL A 73 -12.37 14.94 -16.57
C VAL A 73 -12.63 15.46 -17.99
N CYS A 74 -12.27 14.68 -19.02
CA CYS A 74 -12.59 15.05 -20.41
C CYS A 74 -14.09 15.04 -20.67
N GLY A 75 -14.82 14.05 -20.12
CA GLY A 75 -16.28 13.97 -20.24
C GLY A 75 -17.05 15.06 -19.50
N THR A 76 -16.41 15.72 -18.52
CA THR A 76 -16.92 16.94 -17.87
C THR A 76 -16.54 18.21 -18.64
N CYS A 77 -15.42 18.21 -19.36
CA CYS A 77 -14.96 19.36 -20.16
C CYS A 77 -15.79 19.54 -21.45
N GLY A 78 -16.20 18.45 -22.12
CA GLY A 78 -17.01 18.49 -23.34
C GLY A 78 -18.51 18.71 -23.14
N ARG A 79 -18.95 19.06 -21.92
CA ARG A 79 -20.37 19.26 -21.55
C ARG A 79 -20.63 20.64 -20.93
N GLY A 80 -19.69 21.57 -21.06
CA GLY A 80 -19.81 22.99 -20.67
C GLY A 80 -19.92 23.88 -21.89
#